data_AF-A0A0V1IXS4-F1
#
_entry.id   AF-A0A0V1IXS4-F1
#
_cell.length_a   1.000
_cell.length_b   1.000
_cell.length_c   1.000
_cell.angle_alpha   90.00
_cell.angle_beta   90.00
_cell.angle_gamma   90.00
#
_symmetry.space_group_name_H-M   'P 1'
#
loop_
_entity.id
_entity.type
_entity.pdbx_description
1 polymer ?
#
loop_
_entity_poly.entity_id
_entity_poly.type
_entity_poly.pdbx_seq_one_letter_code
_entity_poly.pdbx_strand_id
1 'polypeptide(L)'
;LSLAHFIIFHNDPSMKYIVEKVDGLQQMNEIHLNIMPSRNQKFACKLMRCCAVLKTVLISSVLYSRSVSTLEMSKSLLSVDFEVFGKVQGVFFRKCTVEKAKDLGLVGWCQNTKTGTVVGQVEGPKNEVNEMKIWLENVGSPSSRIDKAVFKNEKEISTLNFNSFDVKRA
;
A
#
# COMPACT_ATOMS: atom_id res chain seq x y z
N LEU A 1 -16.34 7.97 -23.69
CA LEU A 1 -14.96 7.45 -23.73
C LEU A 1 -15.04 5.93 -23.71
N SER A 2 -14.42 5.32 -24.72
CA SER A 2 -14.76 4.02 -25.33
C SER A 2 -14.68 2.80 -24.40
N LEU A 3 -15.60 1.84 -24.64
CA LEU A 3 -15.68 0.48 -24.08
C LEU A 3 -14.39 -0.35 -24.19
N ALA A 4 -13.39 0.12 -24.94
CA ALA A 4 -12.09 -0.56 -25.10
C ALA A 4 -11.22 -0.55 -23.83
N HIS A 5 -11.42 0.39 -22.90
CA HIS A 5 -10.65 0.41 -21.64
C HIS A 5 -11.07 -0.66 -20.63
N PHE A 6 -12.21 -1.33 -20.87
CA PHE A 6 -12.75 -2.34 -19.96
C PHE A 6 -12.12 -3.72 -20.16
N ILE A 7 -11.56 -4.01 -21.35
CA ILE A 7 -11.08 -5.36 -21.70
C ILE A 7 -9.62 -5.60 -21.27
N ILE A 8 -8.80 -4.56 -21.13
CA ILE A 8 -7.39 -4.73 -20.74
C ILE A 8 -7.24 -5.15 -19.26
N PHE A 9 -8.24 -4.88 -18.42
CA PHE A 9 -8.28 -5.33 -17.02
C PHE A 9 -8.67 -6.81 -16.83
N HIS A 10 -9.06 -7.52 -17.90
CA HIS A 10 -9.64 -8.86 -17.81
C HIS A 10 -8.65 -10.03 -17.87
N ASN A 11 -7.34 -9.77 -17.84
CA ASN A 11 -6.32 -10.83 -17.97
C ASN A 11 -5.44 -10.99 -16.72
N ASP A 12 -5.96 -10.63 -15.55
CA ASP A 12 -5.34 -10.95 -14.27
C ASP A 12 -6.06 -12.18 -13.64
N PRO A 13 -5.36 -13.32 -13.46
CA PRO A 13 -5.93 -14.55 -12.87
C PRO A 13 -6.55 -14.35 -11.48
N SER A 14 -6.12 -13.32 -10.75
CA SER A 14 -6.59 -13.01 -9.40
C SER A 14 -8.02 -12.45 -9.35
N MET A 15 -8.51 -11.86 -10.45
CA MET A 15 -9.86 -11.27 -10.52
C MET A 15 -10.98 -12.28 -10.83
N LYS A 16 -10.67 -13.45 -11.39
CA LYS A 16 -11.69 -14.49 -11.68
C LYS A 16 -12.34 -15.04 -10.41
N TYR A 17 -11.57 -15.15 -9.32
CA TYR A 17 -12.05 -15.67 -8.03
C TYR A 17 -13.06 -14.72 -7.35
N ILE A 18 -12.96 -13.42 -7.63
CA ILE A 18 -13.81 -12.39 -7.00
C ILE A 18 -15.18 -12.34 -7.70
N VAL A 19 -15.23 -12.45 -9.02
CA VAL A 19 -16.48 -12.40 -9.81
C VAL A 19 -17.39 -13.59 -9.48
N GLU A 20 -16.84 -14.80 -9.38
CA GLU A 20 -17.61 -16.04 -9.14
C GLU A 20 -18.29 -16.06 -7.75
N LYS A 21 -17.70 -15.36 -6.76
CA LYS A 21 -18.25 -15.21 -5.41
C LYS A 21 -19.33 -14.11 -5.30
N VAL A 22 -19.33 -13.16 -6.23
CA VAL A 22 -20.33 -12.08 -6.30
C VAL A 22 -21.64 -12.59 -6.92
N ASP A 23 -21.57 -13.50 -7.90
CA ASP A 23 -22.75 -14.10 -8.53
C ASP A 23 -23.61 -14.93 -7.55
N GLY A 24 -22.97 -15.64 -6.60
CA GLY A 24 -23.68 -16.41 -5.57
C GLY A 24 -24.46 -15.56 -4.55
N LEU A 25 -24.11 -14.28 -4.40
CA LEU A 25 -24.77 -13.36 -3.45
C LEU A 25 -26.00 -12.65 -4.06
N GLN A 26 -26.13 -12.60 -5.39
CA GLN A 26 -27.34 -12.07 -6.04
C GLN A 26 -28.54 -12.99 -5.89
N GLN A 27 -28.32 -14.30 -5.75
CA GLN A 27 -29.41 -15.30 -5.74
C GLN A 27 -30.21 -15.34 -4.42
N MET A 28 -29.65 -14.79 -3.33
CA MET A 28 -30.31 -14.74 -2.01
C MET A 28 -31.30 -13.58 -1.85
N ASN A 29 -31.26 -12.57 -2.72
CA ASN A 29 -32.11 -11.37 -2.60
C ASN A 29 -33.38 -11.40 -3.44
N GLU A 30 -33.62 -12.42 -4.28
CA GLU A 30 -34.85 -12.52 -5.08
C GLU A 30 -36.02 -13.24 -4.38
N ILE A 31 -35.82 -13.89 -3.24
CA ILE A 31 -36.87 -14.76 -2.66
C ILE A 31 -37.93 -13.96 -1.87
N HIS A 32 -37.69 -12.69 -1.53
CA HIS A 32 -38.57 -11.93 -0.62
C HIS A 32 -39.33 -10.74 -1.25
N LEU A 33 -39.78 -10.87 -2.51
CA LEU A 33 -40.65 -9.87 -3.15
C LEU A 33 -42.02 -10.38 -3.66
N ASN A 34 -42.34 -11.66 -3.50
CA ASN A 34 -43.57 -12.24 -4.08
C ASN A 34 -44.84 -12.17 -3.20
N ILE A 35 -44.90 -11.33 -2.16
CA ILE A 35 -46.12 -11.17 -1.35
C ILE A 35 -46.39 -9.69 -1.04
N MET A 36 -46.76 -8.88 -2.04
CA MET A 36 -47.31 -7.52 -1.84
C MET A 36 -48.38 -7.18 -2.91
N PRO A 37 -49.56 -6.62 -2.56
CA PRO A 37 -50.67 -6.42 -3.49
C PRO A 37 -50.59 -5.14 -4.35
N SER A 38 -51.29 -5.20 -5.49
CA SER A 38 -51.12 -4.46 -6.75
C SER A 38 -51.77 -3.07 -6.85
N ARG A 39 -51.63 -2.18 -5.84
CA ARG A 39 -52.18 -0.81 -5.95
C ARG A 39 -51.22 0.37 -5.77
N ASN A 40 -49.98 0.15 -5.32
CA ASN A 40 -48.97 1.22 -5.14
C ASN A 40 -47.64 0.96 -5.88
N GLN A 41 -47.67 0.18 -6.96
CA GLN A 41 -46.47 -0.23 -7.70
C GLN A 41 -45.73 0.93 -8.41
N LYS A 42 -46.41 2.03 -8.75
CA LYS A 42 -45.78 3.14 -9.49
C LYS A 42 -45.00 4.12 -8.60
N PHE A 43 -45.39 4.28 -7.33
CA PHE A 43 -44.72 5.20 -6.40
C PHE A 43 -43.60 4.52 -5.61
N ALA A 44 -43.79 3.26 -5.19
CA ALA A 44 -42.79 2.50 -4.43
C ALA A 44 -41.52 2.21 -5.27
N CYS A 45 -41.67 1.92 -6.57
CA CYS A 45 -40.53 1.65 -7.46
C CYS A 45 -39.64 2.89 -7.71
N LYS A 46 -40.16 4.12 -7.55
CA LYS A 46 -39.37 5.34 -7.75
C LYS A 46 -38.54 5.70 -6.52
N LEU A 47 -39.10 5.48 -5.33
CA LEU A 47 -38.39 5.69 -4.05
C LEU A 47 -37.34 4.59 -3.78
N MET A 48 -37.63 3.34 -4.16
CA MET A 48 -36.70 2.21 -4.02
C MET A 48 -35.51 2.27 -4.98
N ARG A 49 -35.67 2.86 -6.18
CA ARG A 49 -34.57 3.05 -7.14
C ARG A 49 -33.55 4.09 -6.69
N CYS A 50 -33.98 5.17 -6.02
CA CYS A 50 -33.04 6.16 -5.47
C CYS A 50 -32.26 5.61 -4.26
N CYS A 51 -32.91 4.87 -3.36
CA CYS A 51 -32.23 4.25 -2.22
C CYS A 51 -31.27 3.11 -2.62
N ALA A 52 -31.56 2.37 -3.69
CA ALA A 52 -30.68 1.29 -4.16
C ALA A 52 -29.35 1.83 -4.72
N VAL A 53 -29.36 2.94 -5.46
CA VAL A 53 -28.14 3.57 -6.00
C VAL A 53 -27.29 4.18 -4.89
N LEU A 54 -27.90 4.78 -3.87
CA LEU A 54 -27.20 5.27 -2.68
C LEU A 54 -26.58 4.13 -1.86
N LYS A 55 -27.29 3.00 -1.71
CA LYS A 55 -26.74 1.79 -1.08
C LYS A 55 -25.59 1.21 -1.90
N THR A 56 -25.70 1.10 -3.23
CA THR A 56 -24.61 0.52 -4.04
C THR A 56 -23.38 1.42 -4.14
N VAL A 57 -23.52 2.75 -4.12
CA VAL A 57 -22.38 3.70 -4.09
C VAL A 57 -21.66 3.68 -2.74
N LEU A 58 -22.41 3.60 -1.62
CA LEU A 58 -21.82 3.46 -0.29
C LEU A 58 -21.20 2.08 -0.08
N ILE A 59 -21.84 1.03 -0.59
CA ILE A 59 -21.30 -0.33 -0.53
C ILE A 59 -20.06 -0.45 -1.43
N SER A 60 -20.03 0.13 -2.63
CA SER A 60 -18.85 0.09 -3.50
C SER A 60 -17.69 0.93 -2.98
N SER A 61 -17.93 2.08 -2.36
CA SER A 61 -16.87 2.87 -1.69
C SER A 61 -16.34 2.18 -0.42
N VAL A 62 -17.21 1.58 0.40
CA VAL A 62 -16.79 0.81 1.59
C VAL A 62 -16.08 -0.49 1.19
N LEU A 63 -16.55 -1.20 0.17
CA LEU A 63 -15.86 -2.39 -0.37
C LEU A 63 -14.54 -2.01 -1.04
N TYR A 64 -14.44 -0.86 -1.72
CA TYR A 64 -13.18 -0.34 -2.25
C TYR A 64 -12.20 -0.07 -1.12
N SER A 65 -12.60 0.65 -0.08
CA SER A 65 -11.78 0.87 1.11
C SER A 65 -11.36 -0.44 1.79
N ARG A 66 -12.26 -1.43 1.85
CA ARG A 66 -11.98 -2.74 2.45
C ARG A 66 -11.07 -3.60 1.58
N SER A 67 -11.15 -3.47 0.26
CA SER A 67 -10.29 -4.16 -0.72
C SER A 67 -8.85 -3.63 -0.70
N VAL A 68 -8.66 -2.32 -0.45
CA VAL A 68 -7.34 -1.71 -0.25
C VAL A 68 -6.68 -2.24 1.02
N SER A 69 -7.44 -2.37 2.12
CA SER A 69 -6.90 -2.94 3.37
C SER A 69 -6.56 -4.44 3.29
N THR A 70 -7.14 -5.21 2.36
CA THR A 70 -6.80 -6.63 2.20
C THR A 70 -5.56 -6.89 1.35
N LEU A 71 -5.13 -5.93 0.51
CA LEU A 71 -3.86 -5.99 -0.22
C LEU A 71 -2.64 -5.78 0.70
N GLU A 72 -2.85 -5.22 1.89
CA GLU A 72 -1.82 -4.98 2.91
C GLU A 72 -1.28 -6.29 3.54
N MET A 73 -2.01 -7.41 3.46
CA MET A 73 -1.73 -8.60 4.27
C MET A 73 -1.02 -9.76 3.55
N SER A 74 -0.63 -9.59 2.28
CA SER A 74 0.36 -10.47 1.62
C SER A 74 1.68 -9.74 1.35
N LYS A 75 2.06 -8.83 2.24
CA LYS A 75 3.29 -8.05 2.15
C LYS A 75 4.48 -8.96 2.49
N SER A 76 5.21 -9.43 1.48
CA SER A 76 6.52 -10.06 1.68
C SER A 76 7.44 -9.07 2.39
N LEU A 77 8.11 -9.52 3.43
CA LEU A 77 9.05 -8.68 4.17
C LEU A 77 10.41 -8.75 3.48
N LEU A 78 11.03 -7.61 3.32
CA LEU A 78 12.33 -7.44 2.70
C LEU A 78 13.28 -6.82 3.72
N SER A 79 14.51 -7.34 3.78
CA SER A 79 15.65 -6.69 4.41
C SER A 79 16.61 -6.23 3.33
N VAL A 80 17.10 -5.00 3.42
CA VAL A 80 18.12 -4.49 2.52
C VAL A 80 19.11 -3.61 3.27
N ASP A 81 20.39 -3.79 2.97
CA ASP A 81 21.46 -2.92 3.44
C ASP A 81 21.65 -1.79 2.42
N PHE A 82 21.89 -0.58 2.90
CA PHE A 82 22.11 0.58 2.05
C PHE A 82 23.38 1.34 2.44
N GLU A 83 23.99 1.96 1.45
CA GLU A 83 25.10 2.89 1.61
C GLU A 83 24.89 4.10 0.70
N VAL A 84 24.79 5.29 1.30
CA VAL A 84 24.56 6.55 0.60
C VAL A 84 25.83 7.38 0.57
N PHE A 85 26.20 7.82 -0.63
CA PHE A 85 27.37 8.63 -0.95
C PHE A 85 26.96 10.06 -1.29
N GLY A 86 27.81 11.02 -0.93
CA GLY A 86 27.66 12.44 -1.25
C GLY A 86 27.77 13.32 -0.01
N LYS A 87 27.12 14.48 -0.02
CA LYS A 87 27.07 15.40 1.12
C LYS A 87 25.96 14.96 2.08
N VAL A 88 26.25 13.92 2.87
CA VAL A 88 25.29 13.27 3.78
C VAL A 88 25.62 13.41 5.27
N GLN A 89 26.83 13.85 5.62
CA GLN A 89 27.23 14.14 7.00
C GLN A 89 27.09 15.63 7.33
N GLY A 90 26.76 15.95 8.59
CA GLY A 90 26.56 17.34 9.04
C GLY A 90 25.25 18.00 8.57
N VAL A 91 24.35 17.25 7.92
CA VAL A 91 23.11 17.76 7.31
C VAL A 91 21.84 17.13 7.88
N PHE A 92 21.88 16.63 9.12
CA PHE A 92 20.78 15.92 9.77
C PHE A 92 20.20 14.72 9.01
N PHE A 93 20.95 14.15 8.06
CA PHE A 93 20.49 13.05 7.20
C PHE A 93 19.88 11.89 8.01
N ARG A 94 20.61 11.42 9.03
CA ARG A 94 20.17 10.34 9.93
C ARG A 94 18.84 10.61 10.61
N LYS A 95 18.56 11.87 11.01
CA LYS A 95 17.30 12.25 11.66
C LYS A 95 16.14 12.16 10.67
N CYS A 96 16.31 12.69 9.46
CA CYS A 96 15.31 12.59 8.40
C CYS A 96 15.08 11.13 7.98
N THR A 97 16.13 10.30 7.95
CA THR A 97 15.99 8.86 7.65
C THR A 97 15.10 8.16 8.69
N VAL A 98 15.28 8.46 9.98
CA VAL A 98 14.44 7.90 11.05
C VAL A 98 12.99 8.36 10.92
N GLU A 99 12.77 9.65 10.65
CA GLU A 99 11.43 10.20 10.44
C GLU A 99 10.74 9.51 9.26
N LYS A 100 11.42 9.42 8.10
CA LYS A 100 10.87 8.75 6.91
C LYS A 100 10.62 7.26 7.13
N ALA A 101 11.52 6.57 7.84
CA ALA A 101 11.31 5.16 8.18
C ALA A 101 10.09 4.97 9.08
N LYS A 102 9.86 5.87 10.04
CA LYS A 102 8.65 5.84 10.88
C LYS A 102 7.38 6.09 10.07
N ASP A 103 7.39 7.04 9.14
CA ASP A 103 6.25 7.33 8.27
C ASP A 103 5.85 6.13 7.41
N LEU A 104 6.85 5.36 6.94
CA LEU A 104 6.66 4.14 6.14
C LEU A 104 6.46 2.87 6.99
N GLY A 105 6.51 2.96 8.33
CA GLY A 105 6.39 1.80 9.22
C GLY A 105 7.55 0.80 9.10
N LEU A 106 8.74 1.27 8.73
CA LEU A 106 9.96 0.46 8.56
C LEU A 106 10.80 0.43 9.84
N VAL A 107 11.55 -0.66 10.02
CA VAL A 107 12.47 -0.87 11.15
C VAL A 107 13.90 -1.05 10.65
N GLY A 108 14.89 -0.89 11.53
CA GLY A 108 16.30 -1.05 11.16
C GLY A 108 17.23 -0.06 11.84
N TRP A 109 18.29 0.35 11.15
CA TRP A 109 19.25 1.28 11.72
C TRP A 109 20.03 2.05 10.66
N CYS A 110 20.61 3.18 11.05
CA CYS A 110 21.57 3.92 10.23
C CYS A 110 22.77 4.43 11.05
N GLN A 111 23.92 4.60 10.39
CA GLN A 111 25.19 5.01 10.99
C GLN A 111 26.03 5.82 10.00
N ASN A 112 26.79 6.79 10.51
CA ASN A 112 27.82 7.46 9.71
C ASN A 112 29.08 6.60 9.66
N THR A 113 29.71 6.51 8.49
CA THR A 113 31.01 5.86 8.33
C THR A 113 32.15 6.87 8.48
N LYS A 114 33.37 6.36 8.72
CA LYS A 114 34.58 7.19 8.74
C LYS A 114 34.97 7.73 7.36
N THR A 115 34.47 7.11 6.29
CA THR A 115 34.72 7.51 4.89
C THR A 115 33.79 8.63 4.41
N GLY A 116 32.91 9.15 5.28
CA GLY A 116 31.99 10.23 4.91
C GLY A 116 30.63 9.78 4.36
N THR A 117 30.34 8.48 4.37
CA THR A 117 29.07 7.90 3.89
C THR A 117 28.09 7.66 5.04
N VAL A 118 26.83 7.36 4.69
CA VAL A 118 25.82 6.86 5.64
C VAL A 118 25.46 5.44 5.24
N VAL A 119 25.63 4.51 6.15
CA VAL A 119 25.25 3.10 5.98
C VAL A 119 24.09 2.75 6.88
N GLY A 120 23.34 1.72 6.52
CA GLY A 120 22.29 1.22 7.36
C GLY A 120 21.64 -0.04 6.81
N GLN A 121 20.65 -0.51 7.54
CA GLN A 121 19.80 -1.62 7.14
C GLN A 121 18.36 -1.20 7.37
N VAL A 122 17.48 -1.55 6.45
CA VAL A 122 16.05 -1.33 6.56
C VAL A 122 15.32 -2.64 6.31
N GLU A 123 14.33 -2.90 7.17
CA GLU A 123 13.48 -4.08 7.11
C GLU A 123 12.02 -3.66 7.18
N GLY A 124 11.18 -4.37 6.45
CA GLY A 124 9.74 -4.13 6.44
C GLY A 124 9.09 -4.66 5.18
N PRO A 125 7.84 -4.27 4.92
CA PRO A 125 7.14 -4.72 3.71
C PRO A 125 7.85 -4.29 2.43
N LYS A 126 7.90 -5.16 1.43
CA LYS A 126 8.61 -4.92 0.15
C LYS A 126 8.25 -3.59 -0.52
N ASN A 127 6.98 -3.22 -0.52
CA ASN A 127 6.52 -1.97 -1.13
C ASN A 127 7.11 -0.75 -0.39
N GLU A 128 7.02 -0.74 0.93
CA GLU A 128 7.54 0.33 1.78
C GLU A 128 9.06 0.43 1.68
N VAL A 129 9.75 -0.72 1.65
CA VAL A 129 11.21 -0.76 1.46
C VAL A 129 11.61 -0.19 0.10
N ASN A 130 10.84 -0.46 -0.96
CA ASN A 130 11.09 0.13 -2.27
C ASN A 130 10.87 1.64 -2.28
N GLU A 131 9.84 2.16 -1.60
CA GLU A 131 9.67 3.60 -1.42
C GLU A 131 10.85 4.23 -0.68
N MET A 132 11.34 3.55 0.36
CA MET A 132 12.52 4.00 1.10
C MET A 132 13.78 4.04 0.22
N LYS A 133 13.97 3.06 -0.67
CA LYS A 133 15.08 3.06 -1.64
C LYS A 133 15.04 4.30 -2.53
N ILE A 134 13.87 4.59 -3.12
CA ILE A 134 13.66 5.76 -3.98
C ILE A 134 13.95 7.06 -3.21
N TRP A 135 13.53 7.14 -1.95
CA TRP A 135 13.79 8.31 -1.11
C TRP A 135 15.28 8.50 -0.79
N LEU A 136 15.99 7.40 -0.51
CA LEU A 136 17.45 7.40 -0.27
C LEU A 136 18.27 7.74 -1.52
N GLU A 137 17.72 7.52 -2.71
CA GLU A 137 18.34 7.90 -3.97
C GLU A 137 18.11 9.36 -4.35
N ASN A 138 16.88 9.88 -4.14
CA ASN A 138 16.46 11.12 -4.80
C ASN A 138 16.17 12.30 -3.85
N VAL A 139 15.80 12.05 -2.59
CA VAL A 139 15.25 13.09 -1.71
C VAL A 139 16.17 13.37 -0.53
N GLY A 140 16.42 12.37 0.33
CA GLY A 140 17.24 12.52 1.53
C GLY A 140 16.83 13.69 2.43
N SER A 141 17.82 14.30 3.11
CA SER A 141 17.61 15.51 3.90
C SER A 141 17.59 16.77 3.01
N PRO A 142 16.80 17.82 3.33
CA PRO A 142 16.75 19.06 2.55
C PRO A 142 18.10 19.74 2.31
N SER A 143 19.06 19.57 3.22
CA SER A 143 20.41 20.14 3.11
C SER A 143 21.45 19.15 2.59
N SER A 144 21.03 17.92 2.25
CA SER A 144 21.90 16.88 1.73
C SER A 144 22.01 16.93 0.21
N ARG A 145 23.09 16.36 -0.32
CA ARG A 145 23.22 16.07 -1.74
C ARG A 145 23.63 14.61 -1.89
N ILE A 146 22.81 13.84 -2.56
CA ILE A 146 23.03 12.41 -2.79
C ILE A 146 23.69 12.29 -4.16
N ASP A 147 24.91 11.76 -4.18
CA ASP A 147 25.65 11.53 -5.42
C ASP A 147 25.41 10.09 -5.91
N LYS A 148 25.24 9.14 -4.98
CA LYS A 148 24.94 7.73 -5.28
C LYS A 148 24.33 7.04 -4.06
N ALA A 149 23.38 6.13 -4.26
CA ALA A 149 22.99 5.14 -3.26
C ALA A 149 23.30 3.73 -3.78
N VAL A 150 23.75 2.86 -2.88
CA VAL A 150 24.07 1.46 -3.19
C VAL A 150 23.29 0.57 -2.24
N PHE A 151 22.55 -0.37 -2.79
CA PHE A 151 21.80 -1.37 -2.03
C PHE A 151 22.49 -2.73 -2.14
N LYS A 152 22.61 -3.43 -1.01
CA LYS A 152 23.29 -4.73 -0.89
C LYS A 152 22.46 -5.67 -0.02
N ASN A 153 22.77 -6.96 -0.10
CA ASN A 153 22.20 -7.98 0.79
C ASN A 153 20.67 -7.99 0.84
N GLU A 154 20.03 -7.73 -0.31
CA GLU A 154 18.58 -7.80 -0.41
C GLU A 154 18.12 -9.25 -0.22
N LYS A 155 17.27 -9.45 0.79
CA LYS A 155 16.75 -10.77 1.15
C LYS A 155 15.30 -10.66 1.59
N GLU A 156 14.52 -11.65 1.21
CA GLU A 156 13.17 -11.84 1.75
C GLU A 156 13.29 -12.47 3.14
N ILE A 157 12.61 -11.88 4.12
CA ILE A 157 12.64 -12.33 5.52
C ILE A 157 11.24 -12.79 5.93
N SER A 158 11.16 -13.74 6.85
CA SER A 158 9.88 -14.19 7.41
C SER A 158 9.46 -13.39 8.65
N THR A 159 10.43 -12.77 9.34
CA THR A 159 10.24 -12.02 10.58
C THR A 159 11.18 -10.81 10.62
N LEU A 160 10.78 -9.76 11.34
CA LEU A 160 11.60 -8.57 11.55
C LEU A 160 12.67 -8.84 12.62
N ASN A 161 13.91 -8.43 12.36
CA ASN A 161 15.01 -8.55 13.31
C ASN A 161 15.07 -7.35 14.28
N PHE A 162 14.36 -6.27 13.97
CA PHE A 162 14.35 -5.03 14.73
C PHE A 162 12.92 -4.62 15.11
N ASN A 163 12.78 -3.98 16.26
CA ASN A 163 11.49 -3.45 16.75
C ASN A 163 11.30 -1.96 16.41
N SER A 164 12.39 -1.25 16.09
CA SER A 164 12.43 0.19 15.87
C SER A 164 13.48 0.54 14.82
N PHE A 165 13.44 1.80 14.34
CA PHE A 165 14.49 2.36 13.49
C PHE A 165 15.40 3.28 14.30
N ASP A 166 16.65 2.86 14.52
CA ASP A 166 17.57 3.52 15.45
C ASP A 166 18.84 4.10 14.79
N VAL A 167 19.36 5.20 15.35
CA VAL A 167 20.64 5.79 14.92
C VAL A 167 21.78 5.22 15.75
N LYS A 168 22.70 4.49 15.11
CA LYS A 168 23.91 4.00 15.76
C LYS A 168 24.99 5.07 15.85
N ARG A 169 25.80 4.99 16.91
CA ARG A 169 27.01 5.82 17.07
C ARG A 169 28.09 5.33 16.10
N ALA A 170 28.87 6.27 15.56
CA ALA A 170 29.92 6.04 14.58
C ALA A 170 31.26 5.67 15.22
#